data_AF-A0A956XW14-F1
#
_entry.id   AF-A0A956XW14-F1
#
_cell.length_a   1.000
_cell.length_b   1.000
_cell.length_c   1.000
_cell.angle_alpha   90.00
_cell.angle_beta   90.00
_cell.angle_gamma   90.00
#
_symmetry.space_group_name_H-M   'P 1'
#
loop_
_entity.id
_entity.type
_entity.pdbx_description
1 polymer ?
#
loop_
_entity_poly.entity_id
_entity_poly.type
_entity_poly.pdbx_seq_one_letter_code
_entity_poly.pdbx_strand_id
1 'polypeptide(L)'
;MHSPDAGCAVHRCRQYCWPVNSLDDLKLAPFHLLATEGVTYVDKPHPWHMETLSELASDDLLMVTDHKVINLTDETSQQAGITWWENLTGQGGEGMVVKPLDFITEGTQDVLQPAVKVRGREYLRIIYGPEYTDHLDVLRKRGLSRKRSMAMREFALSIEALERFVRKEPLRRVHECVFGVLAMESEPIDPRL
;
A
#
# COMPACT_ATOMS: atom_id res chain seq x y z
N MET A 1 -14.13 9.12 33.36
CA MET A 1 -13.79 7.73 32.97
C MET A 1 -13.43 7.76 31.50
N HIS A 2 -12.18 7.48 31.13
CA HIS A 2 -11.85 7.28 29.72
C HIS A 2 -12.40 5.92 29.30
N SER A 3 -13.16 5.87 28.20
CA SER A 3 -13.62 4.60 27.63
C SER A 3 -12.41 3.71 27.35
N PRO A 4 -12.44 2.40 27.65
CA PRO A 4 -11.34 1.48 27.34
C PRO A 4 -10.93 1.54 25.86
N ASP A 5 -11.86 1.82 24.95
CA ASP A 5 -11.60 1.97 23.52
C ASP A 5 -10.78 3.21 23.17
N ALA A 6 -10.99 4.33 23.88
CA ALA A 6 -10.20 5.55 23.71
C ALA A 6 -8.74 5.34 24.13
N GLY A 7 -8.51 4.55 25.18
CA GLY A 7 -7.16 4.13 25.60
C GLY A 7 -6.45 3.29 24.55
N CYS A 8 -7.19 2.40 23.88
CA CYS A 8 -6.67 1.56 22.80
C CYS A 8 -6.24 2.39 21.58
N ALA A 9 -7.06 3.35 21.15
CA ALA A 9 -6.72 4.23 20.02
C ALA A 9 -5.48 5.09 20.28
N VAL A 10 -5.37 5.70 21.48
CA VAL A 10 -4.18 6.49 21.88
C VAL A 10 -2.92 5.64 21.94
N HIS A 11 -3.01 4.42 22.49
CA HIS A 11 -1.90 3.48 22.51
C HIS A 11 -1.44 3.15 21.08
N ARG A 12 -2.38 2.91 20.16
CA ARG A 12 -2.08 2.64 18.75
C ARG A 12 -1.40 3.83 18.08
N CYS A 13 -1.88 5.06 18.26
CA CYS A 13 -1.22 6.25 17.68
C CYS A 13 0.26 6.30 18.07
N ARG A 14 0.58 6.02 19.33
CA ARG A 14 1.95 6.08 19.87
C ARG A 14 2.88 5.03 19.28
N GLN A 15 2.38 3.87 18.85
CA GLN A 15 3.20 2.85 18.19
C GLN A 15 3.80 3.33 16.86
N TYR A 16 3.26 4.40 16.27
CA TYR A 16 3.70 4.98 15.00
C TYR A 16 4.33 6.36 15.18
N CYS A 17 4.70 6.73 16.42
CA CYS A 17 5.29 8.02 16.74
C CYS A 17 6.50 7.86 17.67
N TRP A 18 7.67 8.27 17.20
CA TRP A 18 8.90 8.30 17.99
C TRP A 18 9.70 9.57 17.64
N PRO A 19 10.55 10.08 18.56
CA PRO A 19 11.45 11.18 18.25
C PRO A 19 12.49 10.74 17.22
N VAL A 20 12.81 11.61 16.27
CA VAL A 20 13.87 11.41 15.27
C VAL A 20 14.95 12.45 15.52
N ASN A 21 16.12 11.99 15.98
CA ASN A 21 17.27 12.84 16.29
C ASN A 21 18.42 12.63 15.30
N SER A 22 18.42 11.50 14.58
CA SER A 22 19.44 11.11 13.61
C SER A 22 18.86 10.24 12.49
N LEU A 23 19.69 9.86 11.52
CA LEU A 23 19.29 8.92 10.46
C LEU A 23 19.01 7.51 11.00
N ASP A 24 19.62 7.13 12.13
CA ASP A 24 19.48 5.79 12.72
C ASP A 24 18.06 5.56 13.29
N ASP A 25 17.33 6.65 13.55
CA ASP A 25 15.93 6.63 13.99
C ASP A 25 14.95 6.45 12.80
N LEU A 26 15.44 6.51 11.56
CA LEU A 26 14.63 6.32 10.35
C LEU A 26 14.74 4.90 9.84
N LYS A 27 13.63 4.41 9.27
CA LYS A 27 13.56 3.13 8.57
C LYS A 27 12.91 3.36 7.21
N LEU A 28 13.54 2.87 6.16
CA LEU A 28 13.05 2.90 4.79
C LEU A 28 12.79 1.47 4.35
N ALA A 29 11.57 1.18 3.91
CA ALA A 29 11.16 -0.13 3.41
C ALA A 29 10.80 -0.04 1.91
N PRO A 30 11.78 -0.15 0.99
CA PRO A 30 11.50 -0.16 -0.43
C PRO A 30 10.64 -1.37 -0.81
N PHE A 31 9.67 -1.18 -1.70
CA PHE A 31 8.81 -2.26 -2.19
C PHE A 31 8.62 -2.28 -3.72
N HIS A 32 9.12 -1.30 -4.47
CA HIS A 32 9.21 -1.36 -5.92
C HIS A 32 10.54 -0.76 -6.39
N LEU A 33 11.24 -1.49 -7.25
CA LEU A 33 12.29 -0.93 -8.11
C LEU A 33 11.60 -0.50 -9.40
N LEU A 34 11.32 0.79 -9.58
CA LEU A 34 10.45 1.26 -10.67
C LEU A 34 11.18 1.35 -12.02
N ALA A 35 12.40 1.91 -12.01
CA ALA A 35 13.18 2.13 -13.22
C ALA A 35 14.69 2.26 -12.93
N THR A 36 15.49 1.96 -13.94
CA THR A 36 16.94 2.30 -14.04
C THR A 36 17.18 2.93 -15.43
N GLU A 37 18.44 3.20 -15.77
CA GLU A 37 18.78 3.75 -17.10
C GLU A 37 18.23 2.85 -18.23
N GLY A 38 17.32 3.40 -19.03
CA GLY A 38 16.77 2.73 -20.21
C GLY A 38 15.71 1.66 -19.95
N VAL A 39 15.35 1.37 -18.69
CA VAL A 39 14.41 0.27 -18.35
C VAL A 39 13.43 0.67 -17.25
N THR A 40 12.14 0.35 -17.44
CA THR A 40 11.14 0.24 -16.37
C THR A 40 10.98 -1.24 -15.99
N TYR A 41 10.61 -1.52 -14.74
CA TYR A 41 10.46 -2.90 -14.24
C TYR A 41 9.02 -3.28 -13.94
N VAL A 42 8.07 -2.61 -14.60
CA VAL A 42 6.63 -2.89 -14.46
C VAL A 42 6.23 -4.20 -15.16
N ASP A 43 7.17 -4.85 -15.85
CA ASP A 43 7.07 -6.19 -16.40
C ASP A 43 7.49 -7.28 -15.39
N LYS A 44 8.12 -6.90 -14.27
CA LYS A 44 8.60 -7.84 -13.26
C LYS A 44 7.52 -8.13 -12.23
N PRO A 45 7.38 -9.39 -11.77
CA PRO A 45 6.39 -9.73 -10.77
C PRO A 45 6.81 -9.20 -9.38
N HIS A 46 5.85 -9.01 -8.48
CA HIS A 46 6.11 -8.48 -7.14
C HIS A 46 7.15 -9.26 -6.31
N PRO A 47 7.20 -10.61 -6.35
CA PRO A 47 8.27 -11.36 -5.67
C PRO A 47 9.66 -10.97 -6.15
N TRP A 48 9.85 -10.75 -7.46
CA TRP A 48 11.13 -10.29 -8.00
C TRP A 48 11.54 -8.94 -7.41
N HIS A 49 10.60 -8.00 -7.23
CA HIS A 49 10.90 -6.74 -6.56
C HIS A 49 11.30 -6.92 -5.10
N MET A 50 10.60 -7.81 -4.37
CA MET A 50 10.92 -8.06 -2.96
C MET A 50 12.31 -8.68 -2.80
N GLU A 51 12.62 -9.69 -3.62
CA GLU A 51 13.92 -10.36 -3.64
C GLU A 51 15.03 -9.37 -4.01
N THR A 52 14.87 -8.65 -5.13
CA THR A 52 15.87 -7.67 -5.61
C THR A 52 16.14 -6.57 -4.58
N LEU A 53 15.09 -6.04 -3.95
CA LEU A 53 15.24 -4.98 -2.94
C LEU A 53 15.79 -5.51 -1.61
N SER A 54 15.58 -6.80 -1.30
CA SER A 54 16.18 -7.42 -0.12
C SER A 54 17.71 -7.47 -0.19
N GLU A 55 18.29 -7.56 -1.38
CA GLU A 55 19.75 -7.51 -1.59
C GLU A 55 20.34 -6.12 -1.30
N LEU A 56 19.51 -5.06 -1.34
CA LEU A 56 19.89 -3.69 -1.01
C LEU A 56 19.66 -3.35 0.48
N ALA A 57 19.03 -4.25 1.24
CA ALA A 57 18.79 -4.04 2.65
C ALA A 57 20.13 -3.93 3.39
N SER A 58 20.20 -3.00 4.34
CA SER A 58 21.37 -2.77 5.19
C SER A 58 20.88 -2.58 6.63
N ASP A 59 21.68 -3.02 7.59
CA ASP A 59 21.24 -3.25 8.97
C ASP A 59 20.62 -2.02 9.67
N ASP A 60 20.92 -0.79 9.21
CA ASP A 60 20.55 0.43 9.93
C ASP A 60 19.42 1.26 9.31
N LEU A 61 19.32 1.39 7.98
CA LEU A 61 18.35 2.30 7.34
C LEU A 61 17.38 1.59 6.39
N LEU A 62 17.87 0.66 5.55
CA LEU A 62 17.07 -0.02 4.54
C LEU A 62 16.60 -1.38 5.06
N MET A 63 15.32 -1.50 5.36
CA MET A 63 14.73 -2.74 5.86
C MET A 63 14.09 -3.58 4.75
N VAL A 64 14.15 -4.90 4.93
CA VAL A 64 13.41 -5.85 4.10
C VAL A 64 11.91 -5.74 4.40
N THR A 65 11.09 -5.71 3.37
CA THR A 65 9.63 -5.78 3.51
C THR A 65 9.21 -7.24 3.69
N ASP A 66 8.64 -7.58 4.85
CA ASP A 66 8.04 -8.91 5.07
C ASP A 66 6.86 -9.11 4.11
N HIS A 67 6.83 -10.26 3.43
CA HIS A 67 5.84 -10.55 2.40
C HIS A 67 5.55 -12.04 2.32
N LYS A 68 4.37 -12.37 1.77
CA LYS A 68 3.92 -13.75 1.59
C LYS A 68 3.15 -13.91 0.28
N VAL A 69 3.54 -14.91 -0.51
CA VAL A 69 2.80 -15.30 -1.72
C VAL A 69 1.66 -16.24 -1.32
N ILE A 70 0.45 -15.92 -1.77
CA ILE A 70 -0.78 -16.66 -1.46
C ILE A 70 -1.40 -17.19 -2.74
N ASN A 71 -1.64 -18.49 -2.79
CA ASN A 71 -2.43 -19.11 -3.85
C ASN A 71 -3.92 -19.04 -3.50
N LEU A 72 -4.69 -18.25 -4.24
CA LEU A 72 -6.12 -18.07 -4.01
C LEU A 72 -6.98 -19.27 -4.43
N THR A 73 -6.41 -20.30 -5.08
CA THR A 73 -7.13 -21.55 -5.40
C THR A 73 -6.84 -22.70 -4.43
N ASP A 74 -5.97 -22.47 -3.44
CA ASP A 74 -5.63 -23.45 -2.40
C ASP A 74 -6.06 -22.93 -1.01
N GLU A 75 -7.00 -23.64 -0.39
CA GLU A 75 -7.53 -23.31 0.94
C GLU A 75 -6.43 -23.28 2.02
N THR A 76 -5.42 -24.16 1.90
CA THR A 76 -4.31 -24.20 2.86
C THR A 76 -3.46 -22.94 2.77
N SER A 77 -3.12 -22.51 1.55
CA SER A 77 -2.41 -21.25 1.31
C SER A 77 -3.21 -20.04 1.78
N GLN A 78 -4.52 -19.99 1.51
CA GLN A 78 -5.40 -18.93 2.01
C GLN A 78 -5.36 -18.84 3.54
N GLN A 79 -5.52 -19.97 4.24
CA GLN A 79 -5.48 -20.02 5.70
C GLN A 79 -4.12 -19.55 6.25
N ALA A 80 -3.02 -19.94 5.60
CA ALA A 80 -1.69 -19.47 5.97
C ALA A 80 -1.53 -17.95 5.80
N GLY A 81 -2.17 -17.36 4.79
CA GLY A 81 -2.21 -15.91 4.59
C GLY A 81 -3.01 -15.18 5.67
N ILE A 82 -4.17 -15.73 6.04
CA ILE A 82 -5.03 -15.20 7.12
C ILE A 82 -4.24 -15.20 8.43
N THR A 83 -3.66 -16.34 8.82
CA THR A 83 -2.89 -16.46 10.06
C THR A 83 -1.68 -15.53 10.09
N TRP A 84 -0.98 -15.36 8.96
CA TRP A 84 0.12 -14.40 8.87
C TRP A 84 -0.35 -12.95 9.11
N TRP A 85 -1.46 -12.55 8.51
CA TRP A 85 -2.03 -11.22 8.70
C TRP A 85 -2.56 -10.99 10.12
N GLU A 86 -3.20 -12.00 10.74
CA GLU A 86 -3.65 -11.94 12.12
C GLU A 86 -2.49 -11.76 13.09
N ASN A 87 -1.37 -12.47 12.88
CA ASN A 87 -0.17 -12.33 13.68
C ASN A 87 0.47 -10.94 13.53
N LEU A 88 0.63 -10.45 12.30
CA LEU A 88 1.19 -9.13 12.00
C LEU A 88 0.38 -8.03 12.70
N THR A 89 -0.95 -8.07 12.55
CA THR A 89 -1.83 -7.05 13.12
C THR A 89 -1.99 -7.20 14.64
N GLY A 90 -1.93 -8.42 15.17
CA GLY A 90 -1.91 -8.69 16.61
C GLY A 90 -0.66 -8.15 17.32
N GLN A 91 0.45 -8.02 16.61
CA GLN A 91 1.70 -7.42 17.11
C GLN A 91 1.75 -5.88 16.96
N GLY A 92 0.67 -5.26 16.48
CA GLY A 92 0.57 -3.80 16.32
C GLY A 92 0.81 -3.31 14.89
N GLY A 93 1.07 -4.21 13.94
CA GLY A 93 1.19 -3.87 12.52
C GLY A 93 -0.10 -3.30 11.93
N GLU A 94 0.05 -2.45 10.91
CA GLU A 94 -1.11 -1.79 10.29
C GLU A 94 -2.05 -2.76 9.58
N GLY A 95 -1.47 -3.79 8.97
CA GLY A 95 -2.15 -4.69 8.04
C GLY A 95 -1.25 -4.99 6.87
N MET A 96 -1.84 -5.31 5.73
CA MET A 96 -1.12 -5.68 4.51
C MET A 96 -1.61 -4.94 3.28
N VAL A 97 -0.79 -4.96 2.24
CA VAL A 97 -1.16 -4.57 0.88
C VAL A 97 -1.15 -5.83 0.03
N VAL A 98 -2.33 -6.22 -0.46
CA VAL A 98 -2.48 -7.36 -1.36
C VAL A 98 -2.32 -6.88 -2.79
N LYS A 99 -1.44 -7.52 -3.55
CA LYS A 99 -1.15 -7.21 -4.95
C LYS A 99 -1.34 -8.47 -5.78
N PRO A 100 -1.70 -8.37 -7.07
CA PRO A 100 -1.54 -9.48 -8.01
C PRO A 100 -0.09 -9.98 -8.04
N LEU A 101 0.20 -11.14 -8.61
CA LEU A 101 1.58 -11.61 -8.70
C LEU A 101 2.39 -10.74 -9.67
N ASP A 102 1.82 -10.50 -10.84
CA ASP A 102 2.36 -9.61 -11.86
C ASP A 102 2.02 -8.15 -11.53
N PHE A 103 2.92 -7.22 -11.88
CA PHE A 103 2.76 -5.81 -11.53
C PHE A 103 1.58 -5.15 -12.24
N ILE A 104 1.34 -5.52 -13.50
CA ILE A 104 0.16 -5.14 -14.28
C ILE A 104 -0.56 -6.43 -14.66
N THR A 105 -1.81 -6.57 -14.25
CA THR A 105 -2.62 -7.77 -14.53
C THR A 105 -3.93 -7.37 -15.19
N GLU A 106 -4.24 -7.99 -16.32
CA GLU A 106 -5.53 -7.85 -16.98
C GLU A 106 -6.58 -8.77 -16.31
N GLY A 107 -7.75 -8.21 -16.05
CA GLY A 107 -8.94 -8.97 -15.68
C GLY A 107 -9.72 -9.39 -16.92
N THR A 108 -10.95 -9.86 -16.73
CA THR A 108 -11.84 -10.27 -17.82
C THR A 108 -12.30 -9.13 -18.73
N GLN A 109 -12.23 -7.89 -18.27
CA GLN A 109 -12.71 -6.71 -19.00
C GLN A 109 -11.75 -5.52 -18.93
N ASP A 110 -11.08 -5.34 -17.78
CA ASP A 110 -10.20 -4.20 -17.52
C ASP A 110 -8.98 -4.64 -16.71
N VAL A 111 -7.96 -3.80 -16.66
CA VAL A 111 -6.81 -3.95 -15.75
C VAL A 111 -7.29 -4.01 -14.30
N LEU A 112 -6.79 -4.98 -13.54
CA LEU A 112 -7.11 -5.16 -12.13
C LEU A 112 -6.49 -4.05 -11.28
N GLN A 113 -7.04 -3.84 -10.09
CA GLN A 113 -6.41 -2.94 -9.12
C GLN A 113 -4.98 -3.42 -8.83
N PRO A 114 -3.96 -2.55 -8.95
CA PRO A 114 -2.56 -2.94 -8.72
C PRO A 114 -2.29 -3.28 -7.26
N ALA A 115 -3.12 -2.76 -6.34
CA ALA A 115 -2.98 -3.00 -4.91
C ALA A 115 -4.32 -2.80 -4.18
N VAL A 116 -4.54 -3.61 -3.14
CA VAL A 116 -5.66 -3.49 -2.21
C VAL A 116 -5.12 -3.48 -0.78
N LYS A 117 -5.41 -2.42 -0.02
CA LYS A 117 -5.04 -2.34 1.40
C LYS A 117 -6.02 -3.12 2.27
N VAL A 118 -5.51 -3.91 3.21
CA VAL A 118 -6.28 -4.69 4.19
C VAL A 118 -5.72 -4.41 5.58
N ARG A 119 -6.38 -3.50 6.30
CA ARG A 119 -5.91 -2.95 7.58
C ARG A 119 -6.49 -3.72 8.76
N GLY A 120 -5.68 -3.92 9.80
CA GLY A 120 -6.03 -4.59 11.05
C GLY A 120 -7.13 -3.87 11.83
N ARG A 121 -7.88 -4.64 12.63
CA ARG A 121 -8.98 -4.13 13.45
C ARG A 121 -8.56 -2.97 14.36
N GLU A 122 -7.49 -3.17 15.14
CA GLU A 122 -7.03 -2.16 16.09
C GLU A 122 -6.43 -0.93 15.37
N TYR A 123 -5.82 -1.14 14.19
CA TYR A 123 -5.34 -0.03 13.37
C TYR A 123 -6.50 0.90 12.96
N LEU A 124 -7.62 0.31 12.53
CA LEU A 124 -8.78 1.04 12.03
C LEU A 124 -9.43 1.95 13.07
N ARG A 125 -9.16 1.79 14.37
CA ARG A 125 -9.61 2.73 15.41
C ARG A 125 -9.05 4.14 15.25
N ILE A 126 -7.83 4.29 14.69
CA ILE A 126 -7.30 5.63 14.37
C ILE A 126 -8.08 6.26 13.22
N ILE A 127 -8.53 5.45 12.27
CA ILE A 127 -9.15 5.93 11.02
C ILE A 127 -10.64 6.21 11.20
N TYR A 128 -11.35 5.30 11.86
CA TYR A 128 -12.81 5.34 12.00
C TYR A 128 -13.28 5.79 13.39
N GLY A 129 -12.35 6.00 14.32
CA GLY A 129 -12.64 6.35 15.71
C GLY A 129 -12.59 5.14 16.65
N PRO A 130 -12.42 5.37 17.97
CA PRO A 130 -12.23 4.31 18.95
C PRO A 130 -13.40 3.32 19.00
N GLU A 131 -14.64 3.80 18.90
CA GLU A 131 -15.86 3.01 19.01
C GLU A 131 -16.38 2.45 17.67
N TYR A 132 -15.57 2.50 16.59
CA TYR A 132 -16.08 2.15 15.25
C TYR A 132 -16.62 0.72 15.12
N THR A 133 -16.19 -0.20 15.99
CA THR A 133 -16.66 -1.58 16.02
C THR A 133 -18.13 -1.70 16.39
N ASP A 134 -18.69 -0.71 17.09
CA ASP A 134 -20.10 -0.66 17.48
C ASP A 134 -20.99 -0.10 16.35
N HIS A 135 -20.36 0.41 15.29
CA HIS A 135 -21.01 1.07 14.17
C HIS A 135 -20.80 0.36 12.82
N LEU A 136 -20.36 -0.91 12.84
CA LEU A 136 -20.01 -1.66 11.63
C LEU A 136 -21.16 -1.79 10.63
N ASP A 137 -22.40 -1.91 11.08
CA ASP A 137 -23.56 -2.07 10.18
C ASP A 137 -23.79 -0.84 9.29
N VAL A 138 -23.42 0.34 9.76
CA VAL A 138 -23.43 1.57 8.98
C VAL A 138 -22.15 1.67 8.15
N LEU A 139 -20.98 1.43 8.75
CA LEU A 139 -19.68 1.61 8.09
C LEU A 139 -19.41 0.62 6.94
N ARG A 140 -20.04 -0.56 6.95
CA ARG A 140 -19.99 -1.53 5.85
C ARG A 140 -20.60 -0.98 4.55
N LYS A 141 -21.56 -0.05 4.65
CA LYS A 141 -22.20 0.60 3.50
C LYS A 141 -21.34 1.74 2.97
N ARG A 142 -20.17 1.40 2.39
CA ARG A 142 -19.20 2.36 1.85
C ARG A 142 -19.05 2.25 0.34
N GLY A 143 -18.97 3.39 -0.34
CA GLY A 143 -18.74 3.47 -1.79
C GLY A 143 -17.25 3.41 -2.11
N LEU A 144 -16.79 2.32 -2.73
CA LEU A 144 -15.39 2.15 -3.13
C LEU A 144 -15.10 2.46 -4.61
N SER A 145 -16.14 2.58 -5.43
CA SER A 145 -16.02 2.71 -6.90
C SER A 145 -15.20 3.93 -7.31
N ARG A 146 -15.49 5.10 -6.72
CA ARG A 146 -14.78 6.35 -7.01
C ARG A 146 -13.29 6.24 -6.67
N LYS A 147 -12.93 5.75 -5.47
CA LYS A 147 -11.52 5.55 -5.06
C LYS A 147 -10.78 4.57 -5.97
N ARG A 148 -11.42 3.44 -6.32
CA ARG A 148 -10.86 2.46 -7.26
C ARG A 148 -10.60 3.07 -8.64
N SER A 149 -11.54 3.85 -9.15
CA SER A 149 -11.39 4.54 -10.46
C SER A 149 -10.28 5.59 -10.46
N MET A 150 -10.10 6.35 -9.37
CA MET A 150 -8.97 7.28 -9.25
C MET A 150 -7.64 6.55 -9.17
N ALA A 151 -7.55 5.53 -8.32
CA ALA A 151 -6.32 4.74 -8.19
C ALA A 151 -5.86 4.14 -9.53
N MET A 152 -6.78 3.68 -10.39
CA MET A 152 -6.41 3.19 -11.73
C MET A 152 -5.90 4.30 -12.66
N ARG A 153 -6.51 5.49 -12.61
CA ARG A 153 -6.09 6.62 -13.46
C ARG A 153 -4.75 7.18 -13.01
N GLU A 154 -4.54 7.33 -11.71
CA GLU A 154 -3.27 7.72 -11.10
C GLU A 154 -2.19 6.69 -11.44
N PHE A 155 -2.49 5.40 -11.32
CA PHE A 155 -1.58 4.31 -11.69
C PHE A 155 -1.18 4.41 -13.16
N ALA A 156 -2.15 4.49 -14.08
CA ALA A 156 -1.87 4.59 -15.52
C ALA A 156 -0.99 5.80 -15.88
N LEU A 157 -1.30 6.97 -15.30
CA LEU A 157 -0.47 8.18 -15.49
C LEU A 157 0.94 8.01 -14.92
N SER A 158 1.08 7.33 -13.79
CA SER A 158 2.39 7.08 -13.15
C SER A 158 3.26 6.17 -14.01
N ILE A 159 2.68 5.10 -14.58
CA ILE A 159 3.39 4.19 -15.48
C ILE A 159 3.81 4.92 -16.75
N GLU A 160 2.89 5.67 -17.37
CA GLU A 160 3.18 6.46 -18.56
C GLU A 160 4.29 7.50 -18.30
N ALA A 161 4.29 8.17 -17.14
CA ALA A 161 5.34 9.10 -16.76
C ALA A 161 6.72 8.43 -16.71
N LEU A 162 6.81 7.25 -16.07
CA LEU A 162 8.04 6.47 -15.98
C LEU A 162 8.54 6.02 -17.36
N GLU A 163 7.65 5.49 -18.21
CA GLU A 163 8.00 5.05 -19.55
C GLU A 163 8.52 6.20 -20.42
N ARG A 164 7.84 7.35 -20.42
CA ARG A 164 8.28 8.54 -21.16
C ARG A 164 9.64 9.04 -20.67
N PHE A 165 9.85 9.03 -19.36
CA PHE A 165 11.12 9.44 -18.78
C PHE A 165 12.26 8.52 -19.24
N VAL A 166 12.06 7.21 -19.14
CA VAL A 166 13.04 6.19 -19.56
C VAL A 166 13.33 6.25 -21.06
N ARG A 167 12.32 6.54 -21.90
CA ARG A 167 12.46 6.76 -23.35
C ARG A 167 13.10 8.11 -23.73
N LYS A 168 13.48 8.93 -22.75
CA LYS A 168 14.11 10.25 -22.94
C LYS A 168 13.21 11.22 -23.74
N GLU A 169 11.90 11.14 -23.54
CA GLU A 169 10.97 12.11 -24.10
C GLU A 169 11.18 13.51 -23.50
N PRO A 170 10.75 14.58 -24.19
CA PRO A 170 10.83 15.93 -23.64
C PRO A 170 10.16 16.02 -22.26
N LEU A 171 10.79 16.72 -21.32
CA LEU A 171 10.35 16.79 -19.93
C LEU A 171 8.89 17.24 -19.76
N ARG A 172 8.34 18.06 -20.67
CA ARG A 172 6.91 18.44 -20.64
C ARG A 172 5.98 17.23 -20.76
N ARG A 173 6.37 16.20 -21.53
CA ARG A 173 5.59 14.98 -21.78
C ARG A 173 5.60 14.06 -20.56
N VAL A 174 6.67 14.05 -19.79
CA VAL A 174 6.74 13.39 -18.49
C VAL A 174 5.88 14.15 -17.48
N HIS A 175 6.07 15.47 -17.39
CA HIS A 175 5.38 16.30 -16.41
C HIS A 175 3.88 16.39 -16.61
N GLU A 176 3.33 16.35 -17.84
CA GLU A 176 1.87 16.32 -18.02
C GLU A 176 1.22 15.12 -17.32
N CYS A 177 1.90 13.96 -17.28
CA CYS A 177 1.44 12.79 -16.54
C CYS A 177 1.57 12.96 -15.03
N VAL A 178 2.73 13.44 -14.55
CA VAL A 178 2.99 13.70 -13.12
C VAL A 178 2.01 14.73 -12.56
N PHE A 179 1.78 15.83 -13.28
CA PHE A 179 0.80 16.83 -12.89
C PHE A 179 -0.64 16.32 -12.98
N GLY A 180 -0.92 15.38 -13.89
CA GLY A 180 -2.19 14.68 -13.92
C GLY A 180 -2.47 13.90 -12.62
N VAL A 181 -1.48 13.18 -12.09
CA VAL A 181 -1.58 12.50 -10.78
C VAL A 181 -1.85 13.51 -9.67
N LEU A 182 -1.04 14.58 -9.61
CA LEU A 182 -1.21 15.63 -8.59
C LEU A 182 -2.60 16.29 -8.64
N ALA A 183 -3.13 16.52 -9.85
CA ALA A 183 -4.45 17.08 -10.03
C ALA A 183 -5.55 16.11 -9.54
N MET A 184 -5.40 14.80 -9.77
CA MET A 184 -6.36 13.80 -9.31
C MET A 184 -6.42 13.69 -7.78
N GLU A 185 -5.30 13.86 -7.09
CA GLU A 185 -5.26 13.87 -5.61
C GLU A 185 -6.03 15.04 -4.98
N SER A 186 -6.40 16.07 -5.77
CA SER A 186 -7.25 17.16 -5.31
C SER A 186 -8.75 16.87 -5.35
N GLU A 187 -9.16 15.78 -6.02
CA GLU A 187 -10.56 15.35 -6.08
C GLU A 187 -11.04 14.89 -4.69
N PRO A 188 -12.24 15.31 -4.24
CA PRO A 188 -12.72 14.93 -2.91
C PRO A 188 -13.07 13.44 -2.85
N ILE A 189 -12.43 12.74 -1.90
CA ILE A 189 -12.63 11.32 -1.58
C ILE A 189 -12.93 11.20 -0.08
N ASP A 190 -13.69 10.19 0.32
CA ASP A 190 -13.74 9.77 1.71
C ASP A 190 -12.30 9.49 2.23
N PRO A 191 -11.78 10.30 3.19
CA PRO A 191 -10.40 10.22 3.65
C PRO A 191 -10.11 8.94 4.46
N ARG A 192 -11.15 8.16 4.79
CA ARG A 192 -11.00 6.90 5.53
C ARG A 192 -10.61 5.72 4.62
N LEU A 193 -10.74 5.88 3.29
CA LEU A 193 -10.55 4.82 2.28
C LEU A 193 -9.09 4.63 1.83
#